data_AF-A0A3D0FP34-F1
#
_entry.id   AF-A0A3D0FP34-F1
#
_cell.length_a   1.000
_cell.length_b   1.000
_cell.length_c   1.000
_cell.angle_alpha   90.00
_cell.angle_beta   90.00
_cell.angle_gamma   90.00
#
_symmetry.space_group_name_H-M   'P 1'
#
loop_
_entity.id
_entity.type
_entity.pdbx_description
1 polymer ?
#
loop_
_entity_poly.entity_id
_entity_poly.type
_entity_poly.pdbx_seq_one_letter_code
_entity_poly.pdbx_strand_id
1 'polypeptide(L)'
;MSFNKSADRGILNNCRIVGRQDAIYGAEPARVAVNGGVLMGAVDYIFGGMTLACYKTDLSMLVTLDSNDATYITAPQQNSGKRGFLFMNCHIVSAIPEVEMAEVQPAKPGYFGRPWSTSGEAVFANTTIDATQCSGYTGSLISPIGWNNSLSGESPRSYEYNSIDAVDNSANRATWATVLTTPNLPDGTEITLFNFTKGSDNWDPFAEFTTALPTIGSDNSLGLIVRENRLHINNITAGAVVEIFTPAGILISKQKAAGQFVSNELTHGAYVVIVSDSGKRMAAKVIL
;
A
#
# COMPACT_ATOMS: atom_id res chain seq x y z
N MET A 1 -16.14 12.51 0.08
CA MET A 1 -16.68 11.26 -0.49
C MET A 1 -17.24 10.41 0.63
N SER A 2 -18.34 9.69 0.40
CA SER A 2 -19.01 8.91 1.44
C SER A 2 -19.48 7.56 0.91
N PHE A 3 -19.11 6.47 1.60
CA PHE A 3 -19.60 5.12 1.37
C PHE A 3 -20.56 4.74 2.50
N ASN A 4 -21.85 4.69 2.21
CA ASN A 4 -22.84 4.24 3.19
C ASN A 4 -22.80 2.71 3.35
N LYS A 5 -23.58 2.18 4.31
CA LYS A 5 -23.60 0.74 4.63
C LYS A 5 -23.96 -0.18 3.45
N SER A 6 -24.72 0.33 2.47
CA SER A 6 -25.12 -0.41 1.28
C SER A 6 -24.11 -0.33 0.13
N ALA A 7 -23.13 0.57 0.22
CA ALA A 7 -22.06 0.72 -0.77
C ALA A 7 -20.92 -0.28 -0.53
N ASP A 8 -21.26 -1.54 -0.24
CA ASP A 8 -20.29 -2.61 -0.11
C ASP A 8 -19.67 -2.94 -1.48
N ARG A 9 -18.38 -3.28 -1.47
CA ARG A 9 -17.57 -3.60 -2.64
C ARG A 9 -17.34 -2.43 -3.60
N GLY A 10 -17.19 -1.23 -3.05
CA GLY A 10 -16.80 -0.05 -3.83
C GLY A 10 -15.36 -0.16 -4.35
N ILE A 11 -15.12 0.25 -5.60
CA ILE A 11 -13.77 0.26 -6.20
C ILE A 11 -13.47 1.68 -6.71
N LEU A 12 -12.32 2.21 -6.29
CA LEU A 12 -11.75 3.45 -6.77
C LEU A 12 -10.42 3.12 -7.45
N ASN A 13 -10.34 3.29 -8.77
CA ASN A 13 -9.14 2.98 -9.53
C ASN A 13 -8.57 4.25 -10.15
N ASN A 14 -7.30 4.55 -9.86
CA ASN A 14 -6.58 5.73 -10.33
C ASN A 14 -7.35 7.04 -10.10
N CYS A 15 -8.06 7.12 -8.98
CA CYS A 15 -8.87 8.29 -8.62
C CYS A 15 -8.05 9.30 -7.84
N ARG A 16 -8.32 10.58 -8.08
CA ARG A 16 -7.85 11.67 -7.23
C ARG A 16 -9.02 12.17 -6.38
N ILE A 17 -8.93 11.97 -5.07
CA ILE A 17 -9.94 12.43 -4.12
C ILE A 17 -9.35 13.56 -3.30
N VAL A 18 -10.03 14.71 -3.33
CA VAL A 18 -9.56 15.92 -2.66
C VAL A 18 -10.61 16.37 -1.65
N GLY A 19 -10.18 16.51 -0.40
CA GLY A 19 -10.90 17.19 0.67
C GLY A 19 -9.88 17.71 1.69
N ARG A 20 -10.33 18.39 2.75
CA ARG A 20 -9.46 18.73 3.87
C ARG A 20 -9.79 17.87 5.08
N GLN A 21 -10.74 18.32 5.88
CA GLN A 21 -11.26 17.54 6.99
C GLN A 21 -12.32 16.56 6.48
N ASP A 22 -12.34 15.34 7.03
CA ASP A 22 -13.39 14.34 6.81
C ASP A 22 -13.62 14.03 5.31
N ALA A 23 -12.52 13.91 4.56
CA ALA A 23 -12.59 13.83 3.09
C ALA A 23 -13.22 12.52 2.59
N ILE A 24 -12.96 11.39 3.25
CA ILE A 24 -13.38 10.05 2.82
C ILE A 24 -14.00 9.32 4.02
N TYR A 25 -15.32 9.30 4.05
CA TYR A 25 -16.08 8.53 5.02
C TYR A 25 -16.46 7.15 4.47
N GLY A 26 -16.41 6.13 5.31
CA GLY A 26 -17.08 4.87 5.04
C GLY A 26 -17.73 4.27 6.28
N ALA A 27 -18.97 3.81 6.13
CA ALA A 27 -19.73 3.16 7.20
C ALA A 27 -19.48 1.64 7.23
N GLU A 28 -19.44 1.06 8.43
CA GLU A 28 -19.51 -0.40 8.59
C GLU A 28 -20.91 -0.90 8.15
N PRO A 29 -21.03 -1.97 7.33
CA PRO A 29 -20.01 -2.96 6.99
C PRO A 29 -19.42 -2.82 5.58
N ALA A 30 -19.45 -1.63 4.97
CA ALA A 30 -18.97 -1.46 3.60
C ALA A 30 -17.49 -1.84 3.48
N ARG A 31 -17.14 -2.53 2.39
CA ARG A 31 -15.75 -2.76 1.98
C ARG A 31 -15.43 -1.94 0.75
N VAL A 32 -14.28 -1.27 0.77
CA VAL A 32 -13.83 -0.39 -0.31
C VAL A 32 -12.40 -0.71 -0.70
N ALA A 33 -12.16 -0.78 -2.00
CA ALA A 33 -10.84 -0.98 -2.59
C ALA A 33 -10.39 0.29 -3.32
N VAL A 34 -9.17 0.74 -3.06
CA VAL A 34 -8.53 1.86 -3.75
C VAL A 34 -7.24 1.35 -4.38
N ASN A 35 -7.09 1.52 -5.68
CA ASN A 35 -5.90 1.13 -6.42
C ASN A 35 -5.34 2.33 -7.19
N GLY A 36 -4.10 2.72 -6.91
CA GLY A 36 -3.49 3.88 -7.57
C GLY A 36 -4.12 5.22 -7.15
N GLY A 37 -3.71 6.29 -7.83
CA GLY A 37 -4.25 7.62 -7.60
C GLY A 37 -3.76 8.28 -6.31
N VAL A 38 -4.50 9.31 -5.86
CA VAL A 38 -4.13 10.16 -4.72
C VAL A 38 -5.34 10.41 -3.83
N LEU A 39 -5.22 10.15 -2.53
CA LEU A 39 -6.17 10.56 -1.51
C LEU A 39 -5.58 11.74 -0.73
N MET A 40 -6.26 12.87 -0.74
CA MET A 40 -5.74 14.11 -0.15
C MET A 40 -6.60 14.58 1.02
N GLY A 41 -5.95 15.03 2.09
CA GLY A 41 -6.60 15.78 3.16
C GLY A 41 -5.71 16.20 4.31
N ALA A 42 -6.34 16.80 5.32
CA ALA A 42 -5.71 17.28 6.54
C ALA A 42 -6.19 16.46 7.73
N VAL A 43 -7.31 16.85 8.33
CA VAL A 43 -7.81 16.26 9.56
C VAL A 43 -8.68 15.04 9.24
N ASP A 44 -8.33 13.90 9.83
CA ASP A 44 -9.13 12.66 9.81
C ASP A 44 -9.63 12.28 8.40
N TYR A 45 -8.80 12.48 7.38
CA TYR A 45 -9.31 12.55 6.02
C TYR A 45 -9.73 11.20 5.45
N ILE A 46 -9.37 10.09 6.09
CA ILE A 46 -9.95 8.75 5.89
C ILE A 46 -10.52 8.26 7.21
N PHE A 47 -11.84 8.18 7.32
CA PHE A 47 -12.48 7.93 8.61
C PHE A 47 -13.74 7.06 8.53
N GLY A 48 -14.14 6.57 9.70
CA GLY A 48 -15.35 5.76 9.89
C GLY A 48 -15.05 4.27 10.09
N GLY A 49 -16.08 3.45 9.85
CA GLY A 49 -16.10 2.03 10.17
C GLY A 49 -16.03 1.08 8.98
N MET A 50 -15.82 1.56 7.75
CA MET A 50 -15.63 0.66 6.60
C MET A 50 -14.37 -0.20 6.75
N THR A 51 -14.34 -1.32 6.05
CA THR A 51 -13.07 -1.99 5.73
C THR A 51 -12.51 -1.36 4.45
N LEU A 52 -11.31 -0.79 4.52
CA LEU A 52 -10.67 -0.14 3.38
C LEU A 52 -9.36 -0.87 3.07
N ALA A 53 -9.12 -1.16 1.80
CA ALA A 53 -7.81 -1.56 1.33
C ALA A 53 -7.33 -0.58 0.24
N CYS A 54 -6.17 0.01 0.44
CA CYS A 54 -5.50 0.91 -0.49
C CYS A 54 -4.22 0.25 -1.00
N TYR A 55 -3.98 0.30 -2.30
CA TYR A 55 -2.81 -0.28 -2.94
C TYR A 55 -2.16 0.71 -3.90
N LYS A 56 -0.85 0.98 -3.72
CA LYS A 56 -0.07 1.88 -4.60
C LYS A 56 -0.69 3.27 -4.76
N THR A 57 -1.29 3.78 -3.69
CA THR A 57 -1.98 5.06 -3.66
C THR A 57 -1.17 6.06 -2.87
N ASP A 58 -1.10 7.30 -3.37
CA ASP A 58 -0.49 8.41 -2.65
C ASP A 58 -1.46 8.95 -1.59
N LEU A 59 -0.94 9.16 -0.39
CA LEU A 59 -1.63 9.70 0.77
C LEU A 59 -1.09 11.11 1.00
N SER A 60 -1.74 12.09 0.40
CA SER A 60 -1.24 13.48 0.33
C SER A 60 -1.78 14.34 1.46
N MET A 61 -0.85 14.99 2.16
CA MET A 61 -1.12 15.87 3.30
C MET A 61 -1.44 17.29 2.83
N LEU A 62 -2.71 17.68 2.93
CA LEU A 62 -3.27 18.96 2.51
C LEU A 62 -3.49 19.90 3.72
N VAL A 63 -2.44 20.12 4.51
CA VAL A 63 -2.47 20.84 5.80
C VAL A 63 -1.99 22.28 5.66
N THR A 64 -2.53 23.18 6.49
CA THR A 64 -2.06 24.58 6.58
C THR A 64 -0.89 24.74 7.55
N LEU A 65 -0.19 25.87 7.47
CA LEU A 65 0.89 26.20 8.40
C LEU A 65 0.40 26.64 9.79
N ASP A 66 -0.89 26.92 9.95
CA ASP A 66 -1.52 27.24 11.24
C ASP A 66 -1.20 26.18 12.30
N SER A 67 -0.73 26.59 13.48
CA SER A 67 -0.31 25.68 14.55
C SER A 67 -1.42 24.78 15.09
N ASN A 68 -2.69 25.14 14.88
CA ASN A 68 -3.85 24.37 15.29
C ASN A 68 -4.31 23.36 14.23
N ASP A 69 -3.79 23.45 13.00
CA ASP A 69 -4.05 22.46 11.96
C ASP A 69 -3.00 21.36 11.99
N ALA A 70 -3.41 20.11 11.79
CA ALA A 70 -2.52 18.97 11.77
C ALA A 70 -3.10 17.88 10.88
N THR A 71 -2.24 17.14 10.20
CA THR A 71 -2.70 16.00 9.43
C THR A 71 -2.89 14.77 10.33
N TYR A 72 -4.05 14.16 10.21
CA TYR A 72 -4.32 12.81 10.68
C TYR A 72 -4.83 12.02 9.47
N ILE A 73 -4.02 11.10 8.94
CA ILE A 73 -4.40 10.35 7.74
C ILE A 73 -5.66 9.53 8.00
N THR A 74 -5.72 8.88 9.17
CA THR A 74 -6.83 8.01 9.54
C THR A 74 -7.52 8.40 10.83
N ALA A 75 -8.84 8.18 10.86
CA ALA A 75 -9.63 8.12 12.10
C ALA A 75 -10.52 6.86 12.10
N PRO A 76 -9.96 5.69 12.45
CA PRO A 76 -10.67 4.42 12.38
C PRO A 76 -11.71 4.28 13.50
N GLN A 77 -12.87 3.71 13.18
CA GLN A 77 -14.03 3.57 14.07
C GLN A 77 -14.69 2.18 14.01
N GLN A 78 -13.99 1.18 13.48
CA GLN A 78 -14.55 -0.17 13.33
C GLN A 78 -14.95 -0.78 14.67
N ASN A 79 -16.05 -1.55 14.69
CA ASN A 79 -16.42 -2.32 15.88
C ASN A 79 -15.37 -3.40 16.19
N SER A 80 -15.29 -3.83 17.45
CA SER A 80 -14.36 -4.89 17.86
C SER A 80 -14.50 -6.14 16.99
N GLY A 81 -13.36 -6.71 16.60
CA GLY A 81 -13.29 -7.91 15.74
C GLY A 81 -13.54 -7.65 14.25
N LYS A 82 -13.78 -6.41 13.81
CA LYS A 82 -13.90 -6.07 12.39
C LYS A 82 -12.55 -5.64 11.81
N ARG A 83 -12.40 -5.77 10.49
CA ARG A 83 -11.21 -5.29 9.77
C ARG A 83 -11.36 -3.80 9.46
N GLY A 84 -10.30 -3.04 9.67
CA GLY A 84 -10.25 -1.61 9.39
C GLY A 84 -9.54 -1.26 8.10
N PHE A 85 -8.58 -0.35 8.19
CA PHE A 85 -7.89 0.21 7.03
C PHE A 85 -6.55 -0.48 6.76
N LEU A 86 -6.27 -0.82 5.51
CA LEU A 86 -4.97 -1.27 5.00
C LEU A 86 -4.45 -0.26 3.99
N PHE A 87 -3.22 0.20 4.17
CA PHE A 87 -2.45 0.94 3.19
C PHE A 87 -1.24 0.09 2.82
N MET A 88 -1.31 -0.56 1.66
CA MET A 88 -0.28 -1.49 1.20
C MET A 88 0.49 -0.88 0.03
N ASN A 89 1.82 -0.79 0.16
CA ASN A 89 2.67 -0.19 -0.87
C ASN A 89 2.24 1.25 -1.23
N CYS A 90 1.71 1.99 -0.26
CA CYS A 90 1.31 3.39 -0.39
C CYS A 90 2.51 4.34 -0.20
N HIS A 91 2.30 5.61 -0.55
CA HIS A 91 3.31 6.66 -0.41
C HIS A 91 2.71 7.87 0.31
N ILE A 92 3.27 8.26 1.45
CA ILE A 92 2.85 9.45 2.18
C ILE A 92 3.67 10.65 1.68
N VAL A 93 2.97 11.65 1.16
CA VAL A 93 3.54 12.82 0.48
C VAL A 93 2.92 14.13 0.96
N SER A 94 3.60 15.24 0.72
CA SER A 94 3.01 16.57 0.85
C SER A 94 2.16 16.90 -0.37
N ALA A 95 1.05 17.62 -0.19
CA ALA A 95 0.45 18.36 -1.30
C ALA A 95 1.46 19.39 -1.85
N ILE A 96 1.40 19.67 -3.14
CA ILE A 96 2.29 20.62 -3.81
C ILE A 96 1.84 22.05 -3.47
N PRO A 97 2.69 22.86 -2.81
CA PRO A 97 2.40 24.27 -2.52
C PRO A 97 2.06 25.06 -3.78
N GLU A 98 1.17 26.03 -3.66
CA GLU A 98 0.70 26.92 -4.75
C GLU A 98 0.06 26.23 -5.98
N VAL A 99 -0.01 24.88 -6.00
CA VAL A 99 -0.63 24.09 -7.07
C VAL A 99 -1.83 23.33 -6.53
N GLU A 100 -1.64 22.60 -5.45
CA GLU A 100 -2.66 21.75 -4.84
C GLU A 100 -3.25 22.36 -3.56
N MET A 101 -2.56 23.34 -2.98
CA MET A 101 -2.99 24.11 -1.81
C MET A 101 -2.57 25.58 -1.91
N ALA A 102 -3.25 26.44 -1.14
CA ALA A 102 -2.93 27.86 -1.06
C ALA A 102 -1.69 28.17 -0.21
N GLU A 103 -1.12 27.18 0.46
CA GLU A 103 0.09 27.34 1.25
C GLU A 103 1.32 27.51 0.36
N VAL A 104 2.29 28.26 0.89
CA VAL A 104 3.57 28.56 0.22
C VAL A 104 4.68 27.60 0.61
N GLN A 105 4.42 26.67 1.54
CA GLN A 105 5.38 25.66 2.01
C GLN A 105 4.75 24.27 1.99
N PRO A 106 5.55 23.20 1.82
CA PRO A 106 5.09 21.82 1.95
C PRO A 106 4.53 21.51 3.34
N ALA A 107 3.86 20.38 3.46
CA ALA A 107 3.26 19.91 4.70
C ALA A 107 4.31 19.80 5.82
N LYS A 108 3.97 20.38 6.97
CA LYS A 108 4.62 20.07 8.24
C LYS A 108 4.29 18.63 8.68
N PRO A 109 5.11 18.02 9.56
CA PRO A 109 4.85 16.67 10.04
C PRO A 109 3.45 16.49 10.65
N GLY A 110 2.86 15.32 10.41
CA GLY A 110 1.54 14.92 10.92
C GLY A 110 1.57 13.52 11.51
N TYR A 111 0.48 12.78 11.40
CA TYR A 111 0.28 11.48 12.02
C TYR A 111 -0.37 10.48 11.07
N PHE A 112 -0.04 9.19 11.22
CA PHE A 112 -0.76 8.08 10.59
C PHE A 112 -2.25 8.11 10.93
N GLY A 113 -2.59 8.60 12.12
CA GLY A 113 -3.97 8.84 12.49
C GLY A 113 -4.18 9.01 13.98
N ARG A 114 -5.46 9.08 14.33
CA ARG A 114 -5.95 9.06 15.71
C ARG A 114 -7.23 8.24 15.81
N PRO A 115 -7.33 7.24 16.70
CA PRO A 115 -8.50 6.37 16.76
C PRO A 115 -9.77 7.16 17.12
N TRP A 116 -10.82 7.03 16.31
CA TRP A 116 -12.17 7.50 16.65
C TRP A 116 -12.94 6.47 17.49
N SER A 117 -12.45 5.24 17.52
CA SER A 117 -12.81 4.23 18.51
C SER A 117 -11.53 3.54 19.00
N THR A 118 -11.48 3.15 20.28
CA THR A 118 -10.38 2.33 20.83
C THR A 118 -10.32 0.93 20.23
N SER A 119 -11.34 0.52 19.47
CA SER A 119 -11.35 -0.71 18.66
C SER A 119 -10.97 -0.51 17.19
N GLY A 120 -10.81 0.75 16.75
CA GLY A 120 -10.53 1.07 15.35
C GLY A 120 -9.17 0.54 14.90
N GLU A 121 -9.08 0.09 13.65
CA GLU A 121 -7.86 -0.51 13.10
C GLU A 121 -7.34 0.24 11.88
N ALA A 122 -6.02 0.46 11.86
CA ALA A 122 -5.32 0.97 10.69
C ALA A 122 -3.94 0.30 10.58
N VAL A 123 -3.59 -0.12 9.37
CA VAL A 123 -2.36 -0.84 9.05
C VAL A 123 -1.66 -0.13 7.90
N PHE A 124 -0.45 0.36 8.13
CA PHE A 124 0.45 0.87 7.09
C PHE A 124 1.52 -0.20 6.81
N ALA A 125 1.48 -0.80 5.63
CA ALA A 125 2.35 -1.91 5.25
C ALA A 125 3.12 -1.59 3.97
N ASN A 126 4.45 -1.75 3.99
CA ASN A 126 5.35 -1.38 2.90
C ASN A 126 5.15 0.07 2.44
N THR A 127 4.87 0.98 3.38
CA THR A 127 4.55 2.38 3.06
C THR A 127 5.83 3.21 2.98
N THR A 128 6.02 3.98 1.92
CA THR A 128 7.10 4.98 1.85
C THR A 128 6.62 6.30 2.44
N ILE A 129 7.48 6.98 3.20
CA ILE A 129 7.17 8.25 3.87
C ILE A 129 8.23 9.27 3.49
N ASP A 130 7.82 10.36 2.83
CA ASP A 130 8.74 11.41 2.42
C ASP A 130 9.25 12.24 3.60
N ALA A 131 10.39 12.89 3.38
CA ALA A 131 10.88 13.92 4.28
C ALA A 131 10.01 15.18 4.20
N THR A 132 9.74 15.83 5.33
CA THR A 132 9.17 17.18 5.29
C THR A 132 10.18 18.16 4.70
N GLN A 133 9.68 19.04 3.83
CA GLN A 133 10.42 20.18 3.28
C GLN A 133 9.85 21.50 3.82
N CYS A 134 8.99 21.44 4.84
CA CYS A 134 8.44 22.62 5.50
C CYS A 134 9.53 23.31 6.33
N SER A 135 9.76 24.60 6.07
CA SER A 135 10.70 25.39 6.87
C SER A 135 10.38 25.32 8.37
N GLY A 136 11.42 25.17 9.19
CA GLY A 136 11.30 25.00 10.65
C GLY A 136 11.07 23.56 11.11
N TYR A 137 10.87 22.61 10.19
CA TYR A 137 10.78 21.19 10.48
C TYR A 137 11.88 20.42 9.75
N THR A 138 12.28 19.28 10.31
CA THR A 138 13.26 18.37 9.70
C THR A 138 12.83 16.93 9.92
N GLY A 139 13.25 16.03 9.04
CA GLY A 139 12.94 14.61 9.14
C GLY A 139 11.70 14.20 8.36
N SER A 140 10.91 13.28 8.92
CA SER A 140 9.77 12.64 8.25
C SER A 140 8.53 13.54 8.17
N LEU A 141 7.66 13.30 7.17
CA LEU A 141 6.29 13.81 7.13
C LEU A 141 5.39 13.21 8.23
N ILE A 142 5.78 12.08 8.81
CA ILE A 142 5.10 11.52 9.98
C ILE A 142 5.94 11.80 11.23
N SER A 143 5.32 12.43 12.21
CA SER A 143 5.97 12.74 13.49
C SER A 143 6.52 11.47 14.15
N PRO A 144 7.62 11.54 14.93
CA PRO A 144 8.24 10.34 15.52
C PRO A 144 7.26 9.43 16.26
N ILE A 145 6.33 9.99 17.03
CA ILE A 145 5.29 9.26 17.77
C ILE A 145 4.31 8.49 16.85
N GLY A 146 4.17 8.91 15.59
CA GLY A 146 3.39 8.24 14.54
C GLY A 146 1.87 8.36 14.70
N TRP A 147 1.35 8.05 15.89
CA TRP A 147 -0.07 7.97 16.21
C TRP A 147 -0.43 8.88 17.37
N ASN A 148 -1.61 9.48 17.30
CA ASN A 148 -2.11 10.41 18.30
C ASN A 148 -3.37 9.83 18.98
N ASN A 149 -3.58 10.07 20.27
CA ASN A 149 -4.71 9.51 21.04
C ASN A 149 -5.75 10.58 21.48
N SER A 150 -5.70 11.79 20.90
CA SER A 150 -6.53 12.94 21.30
C SER A 150 -8.02 12.83 21.00
N LEU A 151 -8.44 11.88 20.15
CA LEU A 151 -9.85 11.78 19.73
C LEU A 151 -10.67 10.88 20.66
N SER A 152 -10.33 9.60 20.78
CA SER A 152 -11.05 8.66 21.65
C SER A 152 -10.13 7.76 22.48
N GLY A 153 -8.84 8.10 22.56
CA GLY A 153 -7.84 7.32 23.27
C GLY A 153 -7.04 6.40 22.35
N GLU A 154 -6.48 5.37 22.96
CA GLU A 154 -5.53 4.46 22.33
C GLU A 154 -6.24 3.27 21.70
N SER A 155 -5.77 2.82 20.54
CA SER A 155 -6.17 1.56 19.94
C SER A 155 -4.92 0.70 19.75
N PRO A 156 -4.85 -0.51 20.31
CA PRO A 156 -3.73 -1.42 20.06
C PRO A 156 -3.70 -1.92 18.61
N ARG A 157 -4.69 -1.54 17.78
CA ARG A 157 -4.82 -1.93 16.38
C ARG A 157 -4.28 -0.88 15.41
N SER A 158 -3.31 -0.10 15.87
CA SER A 158 -2.51 0.84 15.09
C SER A 158 -1.19 0.19 14.72
N TYR A 159 -1.07 -0.24 13.46
CA TYR A 159 0.03 -1.09 13.00
C TYR A 159 0.85 -0.44 11.90
N GLU A 160 2.16 -0.69 11.96
CA GLU A 160 3.12 -0.37 10.92
C GLU A 160 3.92 -1.64 10.57
N TYR A 161 4.16 -1.90 9.29
CA TYR A 161 4.99 -3.01 8.83
C TYR A 161 5.88 -2.59 7.66
N ASN A 162 7.20 -2.74 7.82
CA ASN A 162 8.18 -2.53 6.74
C ASN A 162 8.03 -1.18 6.00
N SER A 163 7.72 -0.11 6.74
CA SER A 163 7.73 1.25 6.17
C SER A 163 9.15 1.69 5.85
N ILE A 164 9.29 2.48 4.80
CA ILE A 164 10.53 3.16 4.45
C ILE A 164 10.33 4.64 4.74
N ASP A 165 10.97 5.13 5.78
CA ASP A 165 10.84 6.50 6.24
C ASP A 165 12.13 7.27 5.92
N ALA A 166 12.02 8.55 5.59
CA ALA A 166 13.17 9.43 5.41
C ALA A 166 14.05 9.51 6.68
N VAL A 167 13.45 9.31 7.84
CA VAL A 167 14.15 9.08 9.12
C VAL A 167 13.48 7.91 9.82
N ASP A 168 14.24 6.86 10.14
CA ASP A 168 13.70 5.70 10.86
C ASP A 168 13.26 6.10 12.27
N ASN A 169 11.94 6.17 12.45
CA ASN A 169 11.29 6.50 13.70
C ASN A 169 10.54 5.31 14.30
N SER A 170 10.78 4.09 13.81
CA SER A 170 10.10 2.87 14.27
C SER A 170 10.24 2.65 15.78
N ALA A 171 11.40 2.97 16.36
CA ALA A 171 11.65 2.89 17.80
C ALA A 171 11.00 4.00 18.64
N ASN A 172 10.50 5.07 17.99
CA ASN A 172 9.93 6.26 18.65
C ASN A 172 8.41 6.31 18.57
N ARG A 173 7.77 5.29 17.96
CA ARG A 173 6.32 5.22 17.84
C ARG A 173 5.66 5.15 19.21
N ALA A 174 4.41 5.60 19.28
CA ALA A 174 3.59 5.50 20.48
C ALA A 174 3.61 4.06 21.02
N THR A 175 3.76 3.90 22.33
CA THR A 175 3.94 2.58 22.98
C THR A 175 2.74 1.64 22.84
N TRP A 176 1.58 2.19 22.49
CA TRP A 176 0.34 1.44 22.23
C TRP A 176 0.15 1.09 20.74
N ALA A 177 0.95 1.67 19.84
CA ALA A 177 1.03 1.24 18.46
C ALA A 177 2.05 0.11 18.32
N THR A 178 1.92 -0.71 17.28
CA THR A 178 2.79 -1.87 17.07
C THR A 178 3.50 -1.78 15.73
N VAL A 179 4.83 -1.73 15.77
CA VAL A 179 5.68 -1.98 14.59
C VAL A 179 5.87 -3.49 14.46
N LEU A 180 5.31 -4.07 13.42
CA LEU A 180 5.31 -5.51 13.17
C LEU A 180 6.64 -5.95 12.56
N THR A 181 7.13 -7.12 12.96
CA THR A 181 8.37 -7.72 12.44
C THR A 181 8.11 -8.79 11.37
N THR A 182 6.86 -9.20 11.20
CA THR A 182 6.40 -10.18 10.21
C THR A 182 5.17 -9.61 9.50
N PRO A 183 4.85 -10.05 8.27
CA PRO A 183 3.68 -9.59 7.53
C PRO A 183 2.38 -10.23 8.06
N ASN A 184 2.23 -10.35 9.39
CA ASN A 184 1.10 -10.94 10.07
C ASN A 184 0.67 -10.02 11.22
N LEU A 185 -0.65 -9.88 11.37
CA LEU A 185 -1.26 -9.21 12.51
C LEU A 185 -1.20 -10.12 13.75
N PRO A 186 -1.39 -9.56 14.97
CA PRO A 186 -1.37 -10.36 16.20
C PRO A 186 -2.42 -11.48 16.26
N ASP A 187 -3.50 -11.38 15.48
CA ASP A 187 -4.51 -12.43 15.37
C ASP A 187 -4.14 -13.55 14.38
N GLY A 188 -2.93 -13.50 13.80
CA GLY A 188 -2.42 -14.46 12.82
C GLY A 188 -2.76 -14.13 11.37
N THR A 189 -3.60 -13.12 11.11
CA THR A 189 -3.99 -12.73 9.75
C THR A 189 -2.78 -12.20 8.98
N GLU A 190 -2.45 -12.84 7.85
CA GLU A 190 -1.43 -12.31 6.93
C GLU A 190 -1.91 -10.99 6.31
N ILE A 191 -1.03 -9.99 6.26
CA ILE A 191 -1.30 -8.66 5.73
C ILE A 191 -1.31 -8.70 4.22
N THR A 192 -2.47 -8.98 3.65
CA THR A 192 -2.72 -8.97 2.20
C THR A 192 -4.01 -8.21 1.88
N LEU A 193 -4.08 -7.63 0.69
CA LEU A 193 -5.29 -6.98 0.19
C LEU A 193 -6.49 -7.94 0.21
N PHE A 194 -6.26 -9.19 -0.18
CA PHE A 194 -7.27 -10.24 -0.17
C PHE A 194 -7.79 -10.51 1.24
N ASN A 195 -6.92 -10.68 2.25
CA ASN A 195 -7.38 -10.97 3.61
C ASN A 195 -8.20 -9.85 4.24
N PHE A 196 -8.02 -8.59 3.81
CA PHE A 196 -8.86 -7.48 4.24
C PHE A 196 -10.19 -7.41 3.49
N THR A 197 -10.21 -7.75 2.19
CA THR A 197 -11.39 -7.55 1.34
C THR A 197 -12.28 -8.78 1.20
N LYS A 198 -11.74 -9.99 1.36
CA LYS A 198 -12.42 -11.26 1.04
C LYS A 198 -13.76 -11.45 1.74
N GLY A 199 -13.93 -10.92 2.96
CA GLY A 199 -15.13 -11.15 3.75
C GLY A 199 -15.52 -12.63 3.81
N SER A 200 -16.82 -12.92 3.77
CA SER A 200 -17.35 -14.29 3.64
C SER A 200 -17.61 -14.71 2.20
N ASP A 201 -17.47 -13.80 1.22
CA ASP A 201 -17.81 -14.00 -0.19
C ASP A 201 -16.56 -14.12 -1.09
N ASN A 202 -15.36 -14.15 -0.51
CA ASN A 202 -14.08 -14.18 -1.21
C ASN A 202 -13.89 -13.03 -2.22
N TRP A 203 -14.43 -11.85 -1.94
CA TRP A 203 -14.25 -10.69 -2.82
C TRP A 203 -12.78 -10.27 -2.91
N ASP A 204 -12.19 -10.42 -4.10
CA ASP A 204 -10.83 -9.96 -4.42
C ASP A 204 -10.87 -8.89 -5.53
N PRO A 205 -10.95 -7.60 -5.17
CA PRO A 205 -10.95 -6.51 -6.14
C PRO A 205 -9.55 -6.19 -6.68
N PHE A 206 -8.49 -6.82 -6.16
CA PHE A 206 -7.11 -6.52 -6.53
C PHE A 206 -6.48 -7.58 -7.41
N ALA A 207 -7.15 -8.71 -7.63
CA ALA A 207 -6.73 -9.72 -8.58
C ALA A 207 -6.33 -9.08 -9.93
N GLU A 208 -7.19 -8.24 -10.51
CA GLU A 208 -6.92 -7.60 -11.80
C GLU A 208 -5.75 -6.57 -11.73
N PHE A 209 -5.65 -5.80 -10.65
CA PHE A 209 -4.63 -4.75 -10.49
C PHE A 209 -3.24 -5.27 -10.09
N THR A 210 -3.20 -6.42 -9.44
CA THR A 210 -1.96 -7.12 -9.09
C THR A 210 -1.50 -8.02 -10.25
N THR A 211 -2.42 -8.41 -11.14
CA THR A 211 -2.12 -9.06 -12.43
C THR A 211 -1.71 -8.09 -13.55
N ALA A 212 -1.87 -6.78 -13.36
CA ALA A 212 -1.45 -5.75 -14.31
C ALA A 212 0.08 -5.54 -14.29
N LEU A 213 0.79 -6.48 -14.89
CA LEU A 213 1.98 -6.16 -15.66
C LEU A 213 1.52 -5.62 -17.01
N PRO A 214 2.33 -4.80 -17.71
CA PRO A 214 2.03 -4.52 -19.10
C PRO A 214 1.89 -5.85 -19.83
N THR A 215 0.69 -6.13 -20.36
CA THR A 215 0.55 -7.00 -21.51
C THR A 215 1.41 -6.35 -22.59
N ILE A 216 2.64 -6.86 -22.74
CA ILE A 216 3.38 -6.65 -23.98
C ILE A 216 2.43 -7.14 -25.07
N GLY A 217 2.25 -6.29 -26.08
CA GLY A 217 1.33 -6.50 -27.18
C GLY A 217 1.34 -7.93 -27.69
N SER A 218 0.19 -8.36 -28.16
CA SER A 218 -0.11 -9.63 -28.79
C SER A 218 0.76 -9.90 -30.02
N ASP A 219 2.06 -10.13 -29.80
CA ASP A 219 2.95 -10.75 -30.76
C ASP A 219 4.05 -11.55 -30.02
N ASN A 220 3.79 -12.87 -29.93
CA ASN A 220 4.66 -14.00 -29.57
C ASN A 220 4.64 -14.52 -28.11
N SER A 221 3.56 -15.25 -27.80
CA SER A 221 3.53 -16.68 -27.42
C SER A 221 4.32 -17.25 -26.22
N LEU A 222 5.00 -16.48 -25.36
CA LEU A 222 5.59 -17.07 -24.13
C LEU A 222 4.52 -17.39 -23.07
N GLY A 223 4.44 -18.64 -22.65
CA GLY A 223 3.50 -19.09 -21.60
C GLY A 223 4.19 -19.20 -20.24
N LEU A 224 4.02 -18.18 -19.38
CA LEU A 224 4.56 -18.18 -18.02
C LEU A 224 3.55 -18.76 -17.02
N ILE A 225 3.96 -19.73 -16.22
CA ILE A 225 3.13 -20.44 -15.25
C ILE A 225 3.93 -20.68 -13.97
N VAL A 226 3.31 -20.47 -12.80
CA VAL A 226 3.90 -20.87 -11.51
C VAL A 226 3.23 -22.14 -11.01
N ARG A 227 4.04 -23.14 -10.62
CA ARG A 227 3.57 -24.38 -9.97
C ARG A 227 4.64 -24.85 -8.98
N GLU A 228 4.22 -25.32 -7.81
CA GLU A 228 5.11 -25.92 -6.81
C GLU A 228 6.33 -25.05 -6.48
N ASN A 229 6.12 -23.75 -6.28
CA ASN A 229 7.18 -22.76 -6.03
C ASN A 229 8.24 -22.69 -7.13
N ARG A 230 7.89 -23.03 -8.37
CA ARG A 230 8.77 -22.92 -9.53
C ARG A 230 8.10 -22.12 -10.64
N LEU A 231 8.92 -21.36 -11.35
CA LEU A 231 8.55 -20.69 -12.58
C LEU A 231 8.74 -21.63 -13.77
N HIS A 232 7.68 -21.84 -14.53
CA HIS A 232 7.67 -22.53 -15.81
C HIS A 232 7.46 -21.51 -16.93
N ILE A 233 8.29 -21.58 -17.98
CA ILE A 233 8.16 -20.75 -19.17
C ILE A 233 8.13 -21.67 -20.39
N ASN A 234 7.11 -21.54 -21.22
CA ASN A 234 6.93 -22.30 -22.45
C ASN A 234 7.14 -21.43 -23.69
N ASN A 235 7.38 -22.08 -24.83
CA ASN A 235 7.58 -21.49 -26.16
C ASN A 235 8.81 -20.58 -26.28
N ILE A 236 9.88 -20.90 -25.54
CA ILE A 236 11.13 -20.16 -25.59
C ILE A 236 11.87 -20.43 -26.91
N THR A 237 12.25 -19.39 -27.64
CA THR A 237 13.10 -19.51 -28.83
C THR A 237 14.46 -20.13 -28.48
N ALA A 238 15.01 -20.96 -29.36
CA ALA A 238 16.28 -21.62 -29.13
C ALA A 238 17.43 -20.60 -28.95
N GLY A 239 18.08 -20.62 -27.79
CA GLY A 239 19.22 -19.75 -27.49
C GLY A 239 18.87 -18.50 -26.66
N ALA A 240 17.60 -18.34 -26.28
CA ALA A 240 17.20 -17.28 -25.37
C ALA A 240 17.84 -17.46 -23.98
N VAL A 241 18.08 -16.34 -23.31
CA VAL A 241 18.57 -16.28 -21.93
C VAL A 241 17.42 -15.88 -21.02
N VAL A 242 17.16 -16.69 -20.00
CA VAL A 242 16.22 -16.41 -18.91
C VAL A 242 17.02 -15.93 -17.70
N GLU A 243 16.71 -14.74 -17.20
CA GLU A 243 17.29 -14.13 -16.01
C GLU A 243 16.18 -13.93 -14.97
N ILE A 244 16.40 -14.31 -13.71
CA ILE A 244 15.46 -14.13 -12.61
C ILE A 244 16.11 -13.23 -11.56
N PHE A 245 15.39 -12.20 -11.14
CA PHE A 245 15.83 -11.23 -10.15
C PHE A 245 14.86 -11.15 -8.98
N THR A 246 15.37 -10.81 -7.80
CA THR A 246 14.54 -10.42 -6.65
C THR A 246 13.89 -9.05 -6.88
N PRO A 247 12.93 -8.61 -6.05
CA PRO A 247 12.33 -7.28 -6.15
C PRO A 247 13.34 -6.15 -5.95
N ALA A 248 14.43 -6.41 -5.22
CA ALA A 248 15.55 -5.49 -5.02
C ALA A 248 16.51 -5.44 -6.23
N GLY A 249 16.22 -6.15 -7.31
CA GLY A 249 17.04 -6.16 -8.53
C GLY A 249 18.25 -7.08 -8.47
N ILE A 250 18.34 -7.98 -7.48
CA ILE A 250 19.45 -8.93 -7.35
C ILE A 250 19.22 -10.11 -8.29
N LEU A 251 20.15 -10.40 -9.20
CA LEU A 251 20.12 -11.56 -10.08
C LEU A 251 20.32 -12.86 -9.28
N ILE A 252 19.35 -13.77 -9.34
CA ILE A 252 19.38 -15.06 -8.63
C ILE A 252 19.47 -16.27 -9.56
N SER A 253 19.11 -16.11 -10.83
CA SER A 253 19.28 -17.17 -11.84
C SER A 253 19.51 -16.57 -13.21
N LYS A 254 20.39 -17.18 -14.00
CA LYS A 254 20.65 -16.84 -15.40
C LYS A 254 20.97 -18.09 -16.19
N GLN A 255 20.11 -18.46 -17.14
CA GLN A 255 20.25 -19.71 -17.88
C GLN A 255 19.85 -19.53 -19.35
N LYS A 256 20.56 -20.22 -20.25
CA LYS A 256 20.10 -20.37 -21.63
C LYS A 256 19.03 -21.45 -21.69
N ALA A 257 17.96 -21.20 -22.44
CA ALA A 257 16.85 -22.12 -22.61
C ALA A 257 16.38 -22.22 -24.06
N ALA A 258 15.66 -23.29 -24.37
CA ALA A 258 15.06 -23.55 -25.67
C ALA A 258 13.81 -24.41 -25.47
N GLY A 259 12.69 -24.03 -26.08
CA GLY A 259 11.39 -24.68 -25.92
C GLY A 259 10.75 -24.39 -24.57
N GLN A 260 11.36 -24.87 -23.49
CA GLN A 260 10.86 -24.72 -22.12
C GLN A 260 11.97 -24.35 -21.14
N PHE A 261 11.57 -23.72 -20.03
CA PHE A 261 12.41 -23.43 -18.89
C PHE A 261 11.62 -23.72 -17.60
N VAL A 262 12.29 -24.28 -16.61
CA VAL A 262 11.77 -24.45 -15.25
C VAL A 262 12.83 -23.96 -14.29
N SER A 263 12.46 -23.04 -13.38
CA SER A 263 13.38 -22.57 -12.35
C SER A 263 13.62 -23.63 -11.28
N ASN A 264 14.69 -23.45 -10.51
CA ASN A 264 14.76 -24.04 -9.17
C ASN A 264 13.58 -23.52 -8.31
N GLU A 265 13.35 -24.17 -7.17
CA GLU A 265 12.39 -23.64 -6.20
C GLU A 265 12.78 -22.23 -5.78
N LEU A 266 11.81 -21.33 -5.86
CA LEU A 266 11.93 -19.96 -5.44
C LEU A 266 11.15 -19.82 -4.13
N THR A 267 11.68 -19.04 -3.20
CA THR A 267 10.93 -18.68 -1.99
C THR A 267 9.67 -17.92 -2.36
N HIS A 268 8.60 -18.02 -1.57
CA HIS A 268 7.38 -17.22 -1.82
C HIS A 268 7.74 -15.73 -1.89
N GLY A 269 7.16 -15.03 -2.86
CA GLY A 269 7.45 -13.62 -3.11
C GLY A 269 7.45 -13.23 -4.57
N ALA A 270 7.77 -11.97 -4.82
CA ALA A 270 7.83 -11.40 -6.15
C ALA A 270 9.21 -11.57 -6.78
N TYR A 271 9.24 -11.81 -8.10
CA TYR A 271 10.45 -11.90 -8.90
C TYR A 271 10.27 -11.14 -10.20
N VAL A 272 11.37 -10.64 -10.76
CA VAL A 272 11.43 -10.11 -12.12
C VAL A 272 12.13 -11.14 -12.99
N VAL A 273 11.50 -11.52 -14.08
CA VAL A 273 12.00 -12.50 -15.04
C VAL A 273 12.23 -11.78 -16.34
N ILE A 274 13.45 -11.86 -16.87
CA ILE A 274 13.81 -11.31 -18.16
C ILE A 274 14.13 -12.48 -19.10
N VAL A 275 13.45 -12.54 -20.24
CA VAL A 275 13.76 -13.46 -21.33
C VAL A 275 14.30 -12.66 -22.50
N SER A 276 15.51 -12.96 -22.95
CA SER A 276 16.17 -12.22 -24.03
C SER A 276 16.71 -13.13 -25.12
N ASP A 277 16.49 -12.76 -26.38
CA ASP A 277 16.99 -13.47 -27.57
C ASP A 277 17.31 -12.47 -28.69
N SER A 278 18.54 -12.53 -29.21
CA SER A 278 18.96 -11.88 -30.46
C SER A 278 18.47 -10.42 -30.64
N GLY A 279 18.57 -9.62 -29.57
CA GLY A 279 18.19 -8.20 -29.55
C GLY A 279 16.78 -7.90 -29.06
N LYS A 280 15.93 -8.92 -28.85
CA LYS A 280 14.61 -8.79 -28.20
C LYS A 280 14.74 -9.11 -26.71
N ARG A 281 14.06 -8.33 -25.87
CA ARG A 281 13.97 -8.57 -24.42
C ARG A 281 12.51 -8.47 -24.00
N MET A 282 12.07 -9.42 -23.19
CA MET A 282 10.79 -9.43 -22.52
C MET A 282 11.04 -9.46 -21.03
N ALA A 283 10.28 -8.69 -20.26
CA ALA A 283 10.33 -8.69 -18.81
C ALA A 283 8.95 -8.98 -18.26
N ALA A 284 8.86 -9.84 -17.25
CA ALA A 284 7.63 -10.19 -16.57
C ALA A 284 7.89 -10.24 -15.06
N LYS A 285 6.92 -9.82 -14.25
CA LYS A 285 6.95 -10.11 -12.81
C LYS A 285 6.25 -11.44 -12.58
N VAL A 286 6.78 -12.24 -11.68
CA VAL A 286 6.18 -13.50 -11.27
C VAL A 286 6.03 -13.46 -9.76
N ILE A 287 4.86 -13.88 -9.27
CA ILE A 287 4.60 -14.01 -7.84
C ILE A 287 4.44 -15.49 -7.57
N LEU A 288 5.27 -16.01 -6.66
CA LEU A 288 5.20 -17.38 -6.17
C LEU A 288 4.60 -17.40 -4.77
#